data_AF-I3T0X4-F1
#
_entry.id   AF-I3T0X4-F1
#
_cell.length_a   1.000
_cell.length_b   1.000
_cell.length_c   1.000
_cell.angle_alpha   90.00
_cell.angle_beta   90.00
_cell.angle_gamma   90.00
#
_symmetry.space_group_name_H-M   'P 1'
#
loop_
_entity.id
_entity.type
_entity.pdbx_description
1 polymer ?
#
loop_
_entity_poly.entity_id
_entity_poly.type
_entity_poly.pdbx_seq_one_letter_code
_entity_poly.pdbx_strand_id
1 'polypeptide(L)'
;MPSMMKNNQVGGHATMPLYQASKDRKDEGLKIVDVLGLESTMKGVEILDLKVMIEEMESIDVPSVFICPISLEPMQDPVTLCTGQTYDRSNILKWFSLGHKTCPTTMQEFWDDSVTPNKTLTHLILTWFSHKYLAMKKKLEDVQGRVLDPLDMLKKVKGQARVKALKDLRQLVAANVFARRTVSENGGLALVCSLLGPFTSHAVGSEAIGIIVNLDLVSELKRNLMHPAKVSLLVDIMNEGTIETKMNCTKLIEMLLIEGSGNGNETEIVSSLSLLVGLLRLVRDKKHPTGVLTGLILLKAICSSHESV
;
A
#
# COMPACT_ATOMS: atom_id res chain seq x y z
N MET A 1 77.57 -66.81 -5.20
CA MET A 1 77.76 -66.25 -6.56
C MET A 1 76.40 -66.08 -7.19
N PRO A 2 76.09 -64.96 -7.86
CA PRO A 2 76.36 -63.53 -7.57
C PRO A 2 75.02 -62.75 -7.40
N SER A 3 74.98 -61.63 -6.67
CA SER A 3 74.95 -60.23 -7.16
C SER A 3 73.67 -59.86 -7.94
N MET A 4 73.08 -58.66 -7.90
CA MET A 4 73.42 -57.36 -7.34
C MET A 4 72.18 -56.45 -7.53
N MET A 5 71.94 -55.51 -6.61
CA MET A 5 71.51 -54.10 -6.86
C MET A 5 70.22 -53.85 -7.70
N LYS A 6 69.24 -53.02 -7.32
CA LYS A 6 69.28 -51.66 -6.73
C LYS A 6 67.83 -51.14 -6.56
N ASN A 7 67.61 -50.30 -5.55
CA ASN A 7 66.76 -49.08 -5.46
C ASN A 7 65.48 -48.99 -6.32
N ASN A 8 64.34 -48.47 -5.87
CA ASN A 8 64.21 -47.16 -5.23
C ASN A 8 62.77 -46.93 -4.69
N GLN A 9 62.68 -45.98 -3.75
CA GLN A 9 61.49 -45.40 -3.13
C GLN A 9 60.38 -44.96 -4.10
N VAL A 10 59.11 -45.17 -3.71
CA VAL A 10 57.95 -44.25 -3.81
C VAL A 10 56.92 -44.77 -2.80
N GLY A 11 56.21 -44.05 -1.94
CA GLY A 11 55.97 -42.63 -1.69
C GLY A 11 54.87 -42.60 -0.63
N GLY A 12 54.98 -41.71 0.35
CA GLY A 12 54.23 -41.74 1.59
C GLY A 12 52.70 -41.53 1.47
N HIS A 13 52.01 -42.02 2.49
CA HIS A 13 50.64 -41.66 2.85
C HIS A 13 50.46 -40.14 2.82
N ALA A 14 49.68 -39.64 1.84
CA ALA A 14 49.13 -38.28 1.87
C ALA A 14 47.64 -38.39 2.22
N THR A 15 47.35 -38.16 3.50
CA THR A 15 46.03 -37.76 4.00
C THR A 15 45.52 -36.54 3.23
N MET A 16 44.32 -36.63 2.65
CA MET A 16 43.65 -35.47 2.05
C MET A 16 43.44 -34.37 3.10
N PRO A 17 43.75 -33.09 2.80
CA PRO A 17 43.43 -32.00 3.70
C PRO A 17 41.91 -31.77 3.72
N LEU A 18 41.37 -31.73 4.93
CA LEU A 18 40.08 -31.13 5.25
C LEU A 18 40.05 -29.71 4.66
N TYR A 19 39.00 -29.40 3.89
CA TYR A 19 38.78 -28.08 3.31
C TYR A 19 38.65 -27.04 4.43
N GLN A 20 39.71 -26.26 4.65
CA GLN A 20 39.69 -25.11 5.53
C GLN A 20 38.83 -24.02 4.88
N ALA A 21 37.77 -23.60 5.57
CA ALA A 21 36.95 -22.45 5.19
C ALA A 21 37.85 -21.22 4.99
N SER A 22 37.84 -20.65 3.78
CA SER A 22 38.60 -19.45 3.48
C SER A 22 37.96 -18.26 4.18
N LYS A 23 38.67 -17.79 5.22
CA LYS A 23 38.67 -16.46 5.84
C LYS A 23 37.80 -15.39 5.14
N ASP A 24 36.87 -14.87 5.92
CA ASP A 24 36.34 -13.50 5.92
C ASP A 24 37.00 -12.55 4.90
N ARG A 25 36.38 -12.43 3.72
CA ARG A 25 36.41 -11.14 3.00
C ARG A 25 35.25 -10.35 3.55
N LYS A 26 35.58 -9.28 4.28
CA LYS A 26 34.62 -8.29 4.76
C LYS A 26 33.72 -7.88 3.58
N ASP A 27 32.42 -8.01 3.81
CA ASP A 27 31.36 -7.53 2.96
C ASP A 27 31.40 -5.99 3.00
N GLU A 28 32.29 -5.40 2.21
CA GLU A 28 32.23 -3.98 1.90
C GLU A 28 31.10 -3.80 0.89
N GLY A 29 29.89 -3.59 1.42
CA GLY A 29 28.72 -3.24 0.62
C GLY A 29 29.07 -2.14 -0.39
N LEU A 30 28.63 -2.34 -1.63
CA LEU A 30 28.89 -1.44 -2.75
C LEU A 30 28.36 -0.03 -2.41
N LYS A 31 29.25 0.92 -2.14
CA LYS A 31 28.88 2.30 -1.81
C LYS A 31 28.48 3.05 -3.09
N ILE A 32 27.31 3.68 -3.06
CA ILE A 32 26.67 4.39 -4.19
C ILE A 32 27.52 5.57 -4.71
N VAL A 33 28.43 6.12 -3.89
CA VAL A 33 29.18 7.35 -4.19
C VAL A 33 30.18 7.21 -5.35
N ASP A 34 30.60 6.00 -5.72
CA ASP A 34 31.68 5.82 -6.71
C ASP A 34 31.19 5.73 -8.17
N VAL A 35 29.88 5.62 -8.42
CA VAL A 35 29.38 5.16 -9.74
C VAL A 35 28.82 6.27 -10.62
N LEU A 36 28.46 7.44 -10.07
CA LEU A 36 27.63 8.40 -10.82
C LEU A 36 28.26 9.76 -11.15
N GLY A 37 29.40 10.17 -10.59
CA GLY A 37 29.97 11.50 -10.91
C GLY A 37 28.98 12.67 -10.73
N LEU A 38 27.95 12.49 -9.90
CA LEU A 38 26.88 13.44 -9.61
C LEU A 38 27.13 14.09 -8.24
N GLU A 39 28.31 14.69 -8.06
CA GLU A 39 28.71 15.34 -6.80
C GLU A 39 27.83 16.53 -6.45
N SER A 40 27.17 17.16 -7.43
CA SER A 40 26.47 18.44 -7.25
C SER A 40 24.97 18.33 -7.00
N THR A 41 24.35 17.15 -7.09
CA THR A 41 22.88 16.99 -6.94
C THR A 41 22.44 16.17 -5.72
N MET A 42 23.36 15.56 -4.97
CA MET A 42 23.03 14.59 -3.91
C MET A 42 23.44 15.04 -2.50
N LYS A 43 23.16 16.30 -2.13
CA LYS A 43 23.07 16.64 -0.69
C LYS A 43 21.75 16.07 -0.14
N GLY A 44 21.81 14.87 0.43
CA GLY A 44 20.73 14.35 1.30
C GLY A 44 20.07 13.03 0.90
N VAL A 45 20.57 12.29 -0.07
CA VAL A 45 20.07 10.92 -0.33
C VAL A 45 20.79 9.98 0.64
N GLU A 46 20.11 9.63 1.74
CA GLU A 46 20.48 8.46 2.54
C GLU A 46 20.67 7.28 1.59
N ILE A 47 21.73 6.49 1.78
CA ILE A 47 21.96 5.26 1.02
C ILE A 47 20.77 4.34 1.30
N LEU A 48 19.79 4.31 0.40
CA LEU A 48 18.57 3.53 0.56
C LEU A 48 18.89 2.05 0.29
N ASP A 49 18.56 1.20 1.27
CA ASP A 49 18.66 -0.25 1.15
C ASP A 49 17.68 -0.77 0.10
N LEU A 50 18.18 -1.47 -0.93
CA LEU A 50 17.39 -2.06 -2.01
C LEU A 50 16.20 -2.86 -1.49
N LYS A 51 16.39 -3.56 -0.37
CA LYS A 51 15.34 -4.35 0.26
C LYS A 51 14.16 -3.48 0.71
N VAL A 52 14.44 -2.36 1.37
CA VAL A 52 13.41 -1.39 1.81
C VAL A 52 12.66 -0.84 0.60
N MET A 53 13.37 -0.53 -0.49
CA MET A 53 12.74 -0.01 -1.71
C MET A 53 11.76 -1.02 -2.32
N ILE A 54 12.16 -2.29 -2.38
CA ILE A 54 11.30 -3.37 -2.89
C ILE A 54 10.07 -3.55 -2.00
N GLU A 55 10.24 -3.54 -0.68
CA GLU A 55 9.15 -3.74 0.30
C GLU A 55 8.12 -2.58 0.28
N GLU A 56 8.56 -1.33 0.12
CA GLU A 56 7.66 -0.17 0.12
C GLU A 56 6.94 0.07 -1.22
N MET A 57 7.44 -0.49 -2.33
CA MET A 57 6.82 -0.35 -3.65
C MET A 57 5.80 -1.45 -3.91
N GLU A 58 4.56 -1.25 -3.44
CA GLU A 58 3.43 -2.11 -3.81
C GLU A 58 3.13 -2.01 -5.31
N SER A 59 2.96 -3.16 -5.99
CA SER A 59 2.41 -3.28 -7.35
C SER A 59 3.21 -2.66 -8.51
N ILE A 60 4.55 -2.64 -8.42
CA ILE A 60 5.39 -2.19 -9.55
C ILE A 60 5.69 -3.32 -10.54
N ASP A 61 5.56 -3.03 -11.84
CA ASP A 61 5.93 -3.97 -12.91
C ASP A 61 7.47 -4.00 -13.05
N VAL A 62 8.09 -4.96 -12.37
CA VAL A 62 9.54 -5.13 -12.35
C VAL A 62 9.98 -5.85 -13.64
N PRO A 63 10.96 -5.31 -14.39
CA PRO A 63 11.51 -5.99 -15.56
C PRO A 63 11.95 -7.42 -15.24
N SER A 64 11.54 -8.37 -16.08
CA SER A 64 11.81 -9.80 -15.89
C SER A 64 13.31 -10.14 -15.77
N VAL A 65 14.18 -9.34 -16.38
CA VAL A 65 15.65 -9.47 -16.27
C VAL A 65 16.18 -9.24 -14.85
N PHE A 66 15.41 -8.58 -13.98
CA PHE A 66 15.76 -8.36 -12.57
C PHE A 66 15.20 -9.46 -11.65
N ILE A 67 14.35 -10.35 -12.17
CA ILE A 67 13.67 -11.38 -11.40
C ILE A 67 14.50 -12.65 -11.37
N CYS A 68 14.66 -13.23 -10.17
CA CYS A 68 15.31 -14.52 -10.01
C CYS A 68 14.42 -15.64 -10.58
N PRO A 69 14.93 -16.50 -11.48
CA PRO A 69 14.13 -17.58 -12.03
C PRO A 69 13.69 -18.65 -11.02
N ILE A 70 14.30 -18.72 -9.83
CA ILE A 70 13.97 -19.70 -8.78
C ILE A 70 12.87 -19.16 -7.87
N SER A 71 13.07 -17.96 -7.27
CA SER A 71 12.11 -17.39 -6.32
C SER A 71 10.97 -16.63 -7.00
N LEU A 72 11.14 -16.23 -8.27
CA LEU A 72 10.26 -15.31 -8.99
C LEU A 72 10.15 -13.92 -8.31
N GLU A 73 11.15 -13.57 -7.50
CA GLU A 73 11.27 -12.27 -6.83
C GLU A 73 12.46 -11.47 -7.37
N PRO A 74 12.47 -10.13 -7.22
CA PRO A 74 13.63 -9.31 -7.59
C PRO A 74 14.92 -9.78 -6.92
N MET A 75 16.00 -9.89 -7.70
CA MET A 75 17.32 -10.28 -7.20
C MET A 75 17.93 -9.16 -6.34
N GLN A 76 18.38 -9.49 -5.14
CA GLN A 76 19.12 -8.56 -4.27
C GLN A 76 20.63 -8.72 -4.46
N ASP A 77 21.09 -9.95 -4.68
CA ASP A 77 22.49 -10.28 -4.93
C ASP A 77 22.62 -11.19 -6.17
N PRO A 78 22.55 -10.62 -7.39
CA PRO A 78 22.59 -11.40 -8.62
C PRO A 78 23.97 -12.03 -8.85
N VAL A 79 23.98 -13.35 -9.05
CA VAL A 79 25.16 -14.14 -9.40
C VAL A 79 24.91 -14.95 -10.67
N THR A 80 25.92 -15.03 -11.52
CA THR A 80 25.87 -15.73 -12.81
C THR A 80 26.61 -17.06 -12.71
N LEU A 81 25.98 -18.10 -13.25
CA LEU A 81 26.55 -19.44 -13.37
C LEU A 81 27.38 -19.59 -14.64
N CYS A 82 28.15 -20.68 -14.75
CA CYS A 82 28.91 -21.02 -15.96
C CYS A 82 28.02 -21.17 -17.21
N THR A 83 26.72 -21.44 -17.05
CA THR A 83 25.71 -21.50 -18.11
C THR A 83 25.27 -20.11 -18.62
N GLY A 84 25.77 -19.03 -18.02
CA GLY A 84 25.40 -17.65 -18.34
C GLY A 84 24.07 -17.18 -17.75
N GLN A 85 23.35 -18.05 -17.02
CA GLN A 85 22.12 -17.68 -16.32
C GLN A 85 22.42 -16.99 -14.99
N THR A 86 21.60 -16.00 -14.62
CA THR A 86 21.75 -15.23 -13.37
C THR A 86 20.60 -15.54 -12.40
N TYR A 87 20.94 -15.68 -11.12
CA TYR A 87 20.02 -15.96 -10.03
C TYR A 87 20.36 -15.08 -8.83
N ASP A 88 19.44 -14.96 -7.88
CA ASP A 88 19.80 -14.44 -6.56
C ASP A 88 20.71 -15.46 -5.84
N ARG A 89 21.79 -14.98 -5.21
CA ARG A 89 22.79 -15.83 -4.55
C ARG A 89 22.16 -16.79 -3.55
N SER A 90 21.27 -16.31 -2.71
CA SER A 90 20.67 -17.12 -1.64
C SER A 90 19.91 -18.32 -2.21
N ASN A 91 19.18 -18.09 -3.30
CA ASN A 91 18.35 -19.10 -3.96
C ASN A 91 19.18 -20.14 -4.71
N ILE A 92 20.21 -19.74 -5.44
CA ILE A 92 21.04 -20.70 -6.19
C ILE A 92 21.97 -21.51 -5.27
N LEU A 93 22.49 -20.91 -4.20
CA LEU A 93 23.26 -21.66 -3.21
C LEU A 93 22.39 -22.69 -2.46
N LYS A 94 21.11 -22.35 -2.21
CA LYS A 94 20.14 -23.32 -1.67
C LYS A 94 19.84 -24.44 -2.66
N TRP A 95 19.77 -24.16 -3.96
CA TRP A 95 19.61 -25.18 -4.99
C TRP A 95 20.78 -26.19 -4.96
N PHE A 96 22.01 -25.70 -4.84
CA PHE A 96 23.20 -26.56 -4.72
C PHE A 96 23.21 -27.37 -3.42
N SER A 97 22.80 -26.79 -2.30
CA SER A 97 22.78 -27.50 -1.01
C SER A 97 21.78 -28.66 -0.95
N LEU A 98 20.77 -28.66 -1.82
CA LEU A 98 19.84 -29.78 -2.02
C LEU A 98 20.43 -30.92 -2.88
N GLY A 99 21.69 -30.79 -3.32
CA GLY A 99 22.40 -31.80 -4.12
C GLY A 99 22.12 -31.74 -5.61
N HIS A 100 21.47 -30.69 -6.10
CA HIS A 100 21.19 -30.52 -7.52
C HIS A 100 22.46 -30.07 -8.28
N LYS A 101 22.77 -30.77 -9.37
CA LYS A 101 23.96 -30.54 -10.21
C LYS A 101 23.65 -29.97 -11.60
N THR A 102 22.42 -29.51 -11.79
CA THR A 102 21.95 -28.96 -13.06
C THR A 102 21.47 -27.53 -12.89
N CYS A 103 21.62 -26.73 -13.95
CA CYS A 103 21.09 -25.38 -14.02
C CYS A 103 19.56 -25.41 -14.02
N PRO A 104 18.88 -24.70 -13.09
CA PRO A 104 17.42 -24.71 -13.01
C PRO A 104 16.71 -24.32 -14.31
N THR A 105 17.32 -23.41 -15.09
CA THR A 105 16.70 -22.87 -16.30
C THR A 105 17.08 -23.65 -17.56
N THR A 106 18.36 -23.99 -17.73
CA THR A 106 18.84 -24.66 -18.96
C THR A 106 18.84 -26.18 -18.88
N MET A 107 18.66 -26.74 -17.67
CA MET A 107 18.76 -28.18 -17.37
C MET A 107 20.12 -28.80 -17.72
N GLN A 108 21.15 -27.98 -17.97
CA GLN A 108 22.51 -28.45 -18.27
C GLN A 108 23.26 -28.78 -16.96
N GLU A 109 24.07 -29.83 -16.97
CA GLU A 109 24.98 -30.15 -15.85
C GLU A 109 26.08 -29.10 -15.71
N PHE A 110 26.43 -28.79 -14.46
CA PHE A 110 27.55 -27.89 -14.17
C PHE A 110 28.88 -28.60 -14.38
N TRP A 111 29.78 -27.97 -15.11
CA TRP A 111 31.20 -28.34 -15.10
C TRP A 111 31.98 -27.59 -14.00
N ASP A 112 31.38 -26.56 -13.41
CA ASP A 112 31.91 -25.74 -12.32
C ASP A 112 30.74 -25.22 -11.46
N ASP A 113 30.82 -25.43 -10.14
CA ASP A 113 29.81 -25.00 -9.15
C ASP A 113 30.08 -23.56 -8.65
N SER A 114 31.08 -22.86 -9.22
CA SER A 114 31.38 -21.49 -8.84
C SER A 114 30.28 -20.50 -9.28
N VAL A 115 30.03 -19.50 -8.43
CA VAL A 115 29.08 -18.42 -8.71
C VAL A 115 29.84 -17.11 -8.88
N THR A 116 29.63 -16.43 -10.01
CA THR A 116 30.30 -15.15 -10.30
C THR A 116 29.36 -13.99 -10.00
N PRO A 117 29.71 -13.04 -9.10
CA PRO A 117 28.88 -11.85 -8.85
C PRO A 117 28.63 -11.05 -10.12
N ASN A 118 27.37 -10.75 -10.44
CA ASN A 118 26.99 -9.94 -11.59
C ASN A 118 26.83 -8.47 -11.20
N LYS A 119 27.96 -7.79 -10.99
CA LYS A 119 27.99 -6.39 -10.54
C LYS A 119 27.24 -5.43 -11.47
N THR A 120 27.28 -5.69 -12.78
CA THR A 120 26.53 -4.90 -13.77
C THR A 120 25.04 -4.99 -13.53
N LEU A 121 24.52 -6.22 -13.35
CA LEU A 121 23.09 -6.40 -13.07
C LEU A 121 22.71 -5.84 -11.69
N THR A 122 23.55 -6.01 -10.66
CA THR A 122 23.35 -5.36 -9.36
C THR A 122 23.15 -3.86 -9.51
N HIS A 123 24.03 -3.19 -10.28
CA HIS A 123 23.93 -1.75 -10.49
C HIS A 123 22.67 -1.33 -11.27
N LEU A 124 22.29 -2.10 -12.29
CA LEU A 124 21.07 -1.84 -13.07
C LEU A 124 19.81 -1.98 -12.21
N ILE A 125 19.73 -3.04 -11.40
CA ILE A 125 18.63 -3.28 -10.46
C ILE A 125 18.54 -2.09 -9.49
N LEU A 126 19.65 -1.76 -8.80
CA LEU A 126 19.71 -0.65 -7.86
C LEU A 126 19.25 0.67 -8.48
N THR A 127 19.78 1.01 -9.65
CA THR A 127 19.46 2.26 -10.35
C THR A 127 17.99 2.33 -10.73
N TRP A 128 17.44 1.23 -11.25
CA TRP A 128 16.03 1.18 -11.64
C TRP A 128 15.10 1.35 -10.45
N PHE A 129 15.32 0.58 -9.37
CA PHE A 129 14.53 0.69 -8.14
C PHE A 129 14.66 2.07 -7.52
N SER A 130 15.87 2.65 -7.50
CA SER A 130 16.13 4.01 -7.03
C SER A 130 15.30 5.07 -7.75
N HIS A 131 15.33 5.04 -9.08
CA HIS A 131 14.59 6.00 -9.87
C HIS A 131 13.07 5.87 -9.69
N LYS A 132 12.56 4.63 -9.65
CA LYS A 132 11.12 4.36 -9.44
C LYS A 132 10.65 4.79 -8.05
N TYR A 133 11.43 4.48 -7.03
CA TYR A 133 11.13 4.83 -5.64
C TYR A 133 11.12 6.35 -5.44
N LEU A 134 12.13 7.07 -5.93
CA LEU A 134 12.18 8.52 -5.83
C LEU A 134 11.00 9.18 -6.56
N ALA A 135 10.61 8.66 -7.72
CA ALA A 135 9.44 9.13 -8.44
C ALA A 135 8.14 8.86 -7.66
N MET A 136 8.02 7.71 -7.00
CA MET A 136 6.90 7.39 -6.11
C MET A 136 6.86 8.33 -4.90
N LYS A 137 7.98 8.50 -4.17
CA LYS A 137 8.08 9.41 -3.02
C LYS A 137 7.75 10.85 -3.37
N LYS A 138 8.26 11.35 -4.50
CA LYS A 138 7.92 12.70 -4.95
C LYS A 138 6.42 12.88 -5.22
N LYS A 139 5.77 11.88 -5.84
CA LYS A 139 4.31 11.91 -6.03
C LYS A 139 3.57 11.87 -4.70
N LEU A 140 4.10 11.12 -3.74
CA LEU A 140 3.58 11.03 -2.38
C LEU A 140 3.58 12.40 -1.69
N GLU A 141 4.73 13.07 -1.71
CA GLU A 141 4.94 14.39 -1.14
C GLU A 141 4.04 15.45 -1.80
N ASP A 142 3.90 15.42 -3.13
CA ASP A 142 3.00 16.33 -3.86
C ASP A 142 1.53 16.13 -3.43
N VAL A 143 1.06 14.88 -3.38
CA VAL A 143 -0.31 14.58 -2.91
C VAL A 143 -0.49 15.01 -1.46
N GLN A 144 0.51 14.76 -0.60
CA GLN A 144 0.47 15.15 0.80
C GLN A 144 0.32 16.67 0.94
N GLY A 145 1.16 17.47 0.26
CA GLY A 145 1.05 18.92 0.26
C GLY A 145 -0.34 19.40 -0.19
N ARG A 146 -0.84 18.84 -1.29
CA ARG A 146 -2.18 19.15 -1.82
C ARG A 146 -3.33 18.77 -0.90
N VAL A 147 -3.14 17.83 0.03
CA VAL A 147 -4.13 17.46 1.06
C VAL A 147 -4.02 18.36 2.28
N LEU A 148 -2.80 18.67 2.73
CA LEU A 148 -2.56 19.49 3.91
C LEU A 148 -3.06 20.92 3.72
N ASP A 149 -2.93 21.48 2.53
CA ASP A 149 -3.38 22.84 2.20
C ASP A 149 -4.89 23.03 2.46
N PRO A 150 -5.81 22.23 1.87
CA PRO A 150 -7.22 22.26 2.21
C PRO A 150 -7.50 22.02 3.69
N LEU A 151 -6.81 21.07 4.35
CA LEU A 151 -7.03 20.78 5.77
C LEU A 151 -6.70 21.98 6.67
N ASP A 152 -5.61 22.69 6.39
CA ASP A 152 -5.25 23.91 7.10
C ASP A 152 -6.23 25.05 6.80
N MET A 153 -6.63 25.20 5.52
CA MET A 153 -7.65 26.18 5.13
C MET A 153 -8.97 25.95 5.87
N LEU A 154 -9.43 24.71 6.00
CA LEU A 154 -10.70 24.36 6.66
C LEU A 154 -10.78 24.84 8.11
N LYS A 155 -9.63 24.91 8.80
CA LYS A 155 -9.54 25.46 10.18
C LYS A 155 -9.76 26.97 10.23
N LYS A 156 -9.40 27.68 9.15
CA LYS A 156 -9.35 29.15 9.09
C LYS A 156 -10.57 29.77 8.42
N VAL A 157 -11.06 29.15 7.34
CA VAL A 157 -12.11 29.76 6.48
C VAL A 157 -13.52 29.33 6.88
N LYS A 158 -14.51 30.17 6.53
CA LYS A 158 -15.95 29.95 6.73
C LYS A 158 -16.72 30.19 5.42
N GLY A 159 -18.02 29.87 5.39
CA GLY A 159 -18.90 30.15 4.26
C GLY A 159 -18.44 29.50 2.94
N GLN A 160 -18.55 30.22 1.83
CA GLN A 160 -18.24 29.70 0.49
C GLN A 160 -16.78 29.26 0.33
N ALA A 161 -15.84 29.95 0.98
CA ALA A 161 -14.44 29.56 0.96
C ALA A 161 -14.22 28.17 1.59
N ARG A 162 -14.99 27.82 2.64
CA ARG A 162 -14.96 26.50 3.25
C ARG A 162 -15.53 25.43 2.32
N VAL A 163 -16.64 25.73 1.64
CA VAL A 163 -17.25 24.81 0.68
C VAL A 163 -16.25 24.49 -0.45
N LYS A 164 -15.54 25.50 -0.96
CA LYS A 164 -14.48 25.29 -1.96
C LYS A 164 -13.36 24.38 -1.44
N ALA A 165 -12.82 24.66 -0.25
CA ALA A 165 -11.78 23.83 0.34
C ALA A 165 -12.23 22.37 0.58
N LEU A 166 -13.47 22.15 1.02
CA LEU A 166 -14.04 20.81 1.15
C LEU A 166 -14.15 20.11 -0.21
N LYS A 167 -14.60 20.83 -1.25
CA LYS A 167 -14.73 20.27 -2.59
C LYS A 167 -13.38 19.85 -3.17
N ASP A 168 -12.35 20.67 -2.99
CA ASP A 168 -10.99 20.36 -3.43
C ASP A 168 -10.45 19.12 -2.68
N LEU A 169 -10.66 19.05 -1.36
CA LEU A 169 -10.27 17.89 -0.56
C LEU A 169 -11.03 16.61 -0.97
N ARG A 170 -12.33 16.70 -1.22
CA ARG A 170 -13.16 15.58 -1.65
C ARG A 170 -12.68 14.96 -2.95
N GLN A 171 -12.29 15.79 -3.93
CA GLN A 171 -11.76 15.29 -5.20
C GLN A 171 -10.48 14.48 -4.99
N LEU A 172 -9.58 14.93 -4.12
CA LEU A 172 -8.34 14.21 -3.79
C LEU A 172 -8.63 12.88 -3.09
N VAL A 173 -9.49 12.90 -2.08
CA VAL A 173 -9.87 11.71 -1.30
C VAL A 173 -10.59 10.67 -2.17
N ALA A 174 -11.45 11.10 -3.08
CA ALA A 174 -12.15 10.20 -3.99
C ALA A 174 -11.18 9.51 -4.97
N ALA A 175 -10.20 10.25 -5.51
CA ALA A 175 -9.30 9.76 -6.55
C ALA A 175 -8.08 8.99 -6.03
N ASN A 176 -7.63 9.21 -4.80
CA ASN A 176 -6.33 8.72 -4.33
C ASN A 176 -6.41 8.07 -2.95
N VAL A 177 -6.06 6.79 -2.87
CA VAL A 177 -5.99 6.03 -1.61
C VAL A 177 -4.97 6.62 -0.63
N PHE A 178 -3.84 7.12 -1.13
CA PHE A 178 -2.86 7.79 -0.29
C PHE A 178 -3.43 9.08 0.32
N ALA A 179 -4.22 9.85 -0.42
CA ALA A 179 -4.87 11.05 0.13
C ALA A 179 -5.80 10.70 1.31
N ARG A 180 -6.51 9.56 1.25
CA ARG A 180 -7.34 9.05 2.36
C ARG A 180 -6.50 8.78 3.62
N ARG A 181 -5.34 8.13 3.43
CA ARG A 181 -4.39 7.85 4.52
C ARG A 181 -3.85 9.15 5.12
N THR A 182 -3.38 10.09 4.29
CA THR A 182 -2.88 11.39 4.74
C THR A 182 -3.93 12.17 5.53
N VAL A 183 -5.19 12.21 5.06
CA VAL A 183 -6.28 12.87 5.80
C VAL A 183 -6.47 12.25 7.18
N SER A 184 -6.40 10.93 7.28
CA SER A 184 -6.60 10.20 8.54
C SER A 184 -5.46 10.45 9.53
N GLU A 185 -4.22 10.36 9.07
CA GLU A 185 -3.01 10.59 9.89
C GLU A 185 -2.90 12.02 10.42
N ASN A 186 -3.43 13.00 9.68
CA ASN A 186 -3.36 14.42 10.04
C ASN A 186 -4.60 14.93 10.79
N GLY A 187 -5.40 14.02 11.38
CA GLY A 187 -6.61 14.37 12.14
C GLY A 187 -7.72 15.01 11.31
N GLY A 188 -7.62 14.91 9.97
CA GLY A 188 -8.56 15.51 9.03
C GLY A 188 -9.95 14.88 9.13
N LEU A 189 -10.03 13.58 9.44
CA LEU A 189 -11.32 12.92 9.65
C LEU A 189 -12.11 13.53 10.82
N ALA A 190 -11.47 13.74 11.97
CA ALA A 190 -12.08 14.38 13.13
C ALA A 190 -12.47 15.83 12.82
N LEU A 191 -11.61 16.57 12.11
CA LEU A 191 -11.90 17.92 11.62
C LEU A 191 -13.15 17.95 10.75
N VAL A 192 -13.26 17.09 9.74
CA VAL A 192 -14.41 17.03 8.82
C VAL A 192 -15.69 16.61 9.56
N CYS A 193 -15.60 15.64 10.49
CA CYS A 193 -16.75 15.26 11.32
C CYS A 193 -17.22 16.39 12.24
N SER A 194 -16.31 17.25 12.73
CA SER A 194 -16.65 18.41 13.55
C SER A 194 -17.45 19.47 12.78
N LEU A 195 -17.37 19.48 11.45
CA LEU A 195 -18.14 20.39 10.59
C LEU A 195 -19.60 19.97 10.42
N LEU A 196 -20.00 18.79 10.91
CA LEU A 196 -21.40 18.32 10.94
C LEU A 196 -22.01 18.62 12.32
N GLY A 197 -22.69 19.76 12.44
CA GLY A 197 -23.34 20.23 13.65
C GLY A 197 -24.62 21.03 13.37
N PRO A 198 -25.30 21.57 14.41
CA PRO A 198 -26.65 22.13 14.30
C PRO A 198 -26.83 23.28 13.29
N PHE A 199 -25.75 23.96 12.92
CA PHE A 199 -25.77 25.12 12.01
C PHE A 199 -25.01 24.86 10.70
N THR A 200 -24.76 23.59 10.38
CA THR A 200 -24.09 23.21 9.14
C THR A 200 -25.01 23.44 7.96
N SER A 201 -24.58 24.25 7.01
CA SER A 201 -25.32 24.45 5.77
C SER A 201 -25.30 23.18 4.92
N HIS A 202 -26.34 23.01 4.09
CA HIS A 202 -26.45 21.89 3.16
C HIS A 202 -25.18 21.71 2.33
N ALA A 203 -24.64 22.79 1.76
CA ALA A 203 -23.43 22.77 0.93
C ALA A 203 -22.18 22.30 1.70
N VAL A 204 -22.02 22.68 2.97
CA VAL A 204 -20.88 22.20 3.78
C VAL A 204 -21.08 20.74 4.14
N GLY A 205 -22.29 20.38 4.56
CA GLY A 205 -22.64 19.02 4.96
C GLY A 205 -22.50 18.02 3.81
N SER A 206 -22.96 18.36 2.61
CA SER A 206 -22.88 17.48 1.44
C SER A 206 -21.43 17.15 1.05
N GLU A 207 -20.54 18.14 1.12
CA GLU A 207 -19.12 17.91 0.81
C GLU A 207 -18.41 17.15 1.94
N ALA A 208 -18.70 17.49 3.20
CA ALA A 208 -18.15 16.78 4.36
C ALA A 208 -18.53 15.29 4.36
N ILE A 209 -19.82 14.97 4.13
CA ILE A 209 -20.30 13.59 4.03
C ILE A 209 -19.62 12.87 2.86
N GLY A 210 -19.49 13.53 1.70
CA GLY A 210 -18.80 12.97 0.54
C GLY A 210 -17.32 12.63 0.80
N ILE A 211 -16.65 13.35 1.70
CA ILE A 211 -15.30 13.01 2.17
C ILE A 211 -15.35 11.82 3.12
N ILE A 212 -16.21 11.87 4.14
CA ILE A 212 -16.27 10.87 5.21
C ILE A 212 -16.52 9.46 4.66
N VAL A 213 -17.42 9.29 3.69
CA VAL A 213 -17.74 7.96 3.10
C VAL A 213 -16.58 7.30 2.36
N ASN A 214 -15.50 8.03 2.10
CA ASN A 214 -14.28 7.51 1.48
C ASN A 214 -13.15 7.30 2.51
N LEU A 215 -13.43 7.47 3.80
CA LEU A 215 -12.46 7.33 4.89
C LEU A 215 -12.89 6.25 5.88
N ASP A 216 -11.92 5.66 6.56
CA ASP A 216 -12.17 4.65 7.57
C ASP A 216 -12.56 5.34 8.89
N LEU A 217 -13.84 5.20 9.27
CA LEU A 217 -14.37 5.77 10.48
C LEU A 217 -13.94 4.97 11.72
N VAL A 218 -13.31 5.64 12.68
CA VAL A 218 -12.98 5.08 14.00
C VAL A 218 -14.24 5.07 14.89
N SER A 219 -14.36 4.07 15.78
CA SER A 219 -15.56 3.85 16.62
C SER A 219 -15.99 5.07 17.43
N GLU A 220 -15.05 5.88 17.93
CA GLU A 220 -15.36 7.11 18.67
C GLU A 220 -16.10 8.15 17.80
N LEU A 221 -15.64 8.33 16.54
CA LEU A 221 -16.26 9.24 15.59
C LEU A 221 -17.61 8.71 15.10
N LYS A 222 -17.75 7.39 14.93
CA LYS A 222 -19.06 6.76 14.64
C LYS A 222 -20.07 7.10 15.72
N ARG A 223 -19.72 6.89 16.99
CA ARG A 223 -20.58 7.24 18.15
C ARG A 223 -20.92 8.73 18.18
N ASN A 224 -19.98 9.60 17.82
CA ASN A 224 -20.23 11.04 17.74
C ASN A 224 -21.22 11.41 16.63
N LEU A 225 -21.11 10.78 15.45
CA LEU A 225 -22.03 10.97 14.32
C LEU A 225 -23.43 10.38 14.58
N MET A 226 -23.53 9.36 15.44
CA MET A 226 -24.78 8.76 15.91
C MET A 226 -25.56 9.61 16.93
N HIS A 227 -25.11 10.82 17.24
CA HIS A 227 -25.87 11.74 18.09
C HIS A 227 -27.16 12.19 17.36
N PRO A 228 -28.35 12.19 17.99
CA PRO A 228 -29.63 12.45 17.32
C PRO A 228 -29.66 13.72 16.46
N ALA A 229 -29.09 14.82 16.96
CA ALA A 229 -28.99 16.07 16.21
C ALA A 229 -28.17 15.96 14.91
N LYS A 230 -27.11 15.15 14.89
CA LYS A 230 -26.29 14.93 13.69
C LYS A 230 -26.99 13.98 12.71
N VAL A 231 -27.67 12.96 13.22
CA VAL A 231 -28.50 12.06 12.40
C VAL A 231 -29.61 12.85 11.70
N SER A 232 -30.33 13.71 12.44
CA SER A 232 -31.36 14.58 11.86
C SER A 232 -30.78 15.41 10.72
N LEU A 233 -29.64 16.07 10.94
CA LEU A 233 -28.93 16.83 9.91
C LEU A 233 -28.58 15.97 8.69
N LEU A 234 -28.09 14.75 8.87
CA LEU A 234 -27.77 13.84 7.75
C LEU A 234 -29.02 13.51 6.92
N VAL A 235 -30.16 13.28 7.58
CA VAL A 235 -31.45 13.00 6.93
C VAL A 235 -32.00 14.23 6.21
N ASP A 236 -31.83 15.43 6.77
CA ASP A 236 -32.21 16.69 6.13
C ASP A 236 -31.37 16.94 4.86
N ILE A 237 -30.04 16.79 4.96
CA ILE A 237 -29.12 16.90 3.83
C ILE A 237 -29.45 15.88 2.73
N MET A 238 -29.79 14.65 3.12
CA MET A 238 -30.22 13.60 2.19
C MET A 238 -31.50 14.02 1.45
N ASN A 239 -32.50 14.51 2.16
CA ASN A 239 -33.81 14.82 1.57
C ASN A 239 -33.77 16.00 0.60
N GLU A 240 -32.93 16.99 0.88
CA GLU A 240 -32.74 18.19 0.03
C GLU A 240 -31.63 18.02 -1.03
N GLY A 241 -30.85 16.95 -0.94
CA GLY A 241 -29.64 16.75 -1.74
C GLY A 241 -29.85 16.24 -3.17
N THR A 242 -28.78 16.33 -3.95
CA THR A 242 -28.66 15.65 -5.25
C THR A 242 -28.65 14.14 -5.06
N ILE A 243 -28.75 13.38 -6.17
CA ILE A 243 -28.64 11.92 -6.11
C ILE A 243 -27.31 11.47 -5.52
N GLU A 244 -26.21 12.15 -5.85
CA GLU A 244 -24.90 11.86 -5.27
C GLU A 244 -24.87 12.11 -3.76
N THR A 245 -25.42 13.23 -3.29
CA THR A 245 -25.54 13.52 -1.86
C THR A 245 -26.38 12.45 -1.15
N LYS A 246 -27.50 12.04 -1.76
CA LYS A 246 -28.34 10.96 -1.21
C LYS A 246 -27.59 9.64 -1.10
N MET A 247 -26.84 9.27 -2.13
CA MET A 247 -26.02 8.07 -2.11
C MET A 247 -24.95 8.13 -1.01
N ASN A 248 -24.28 9.26 -0.85
CA ASN A 248 -23.26 9.43 0.19
C ASN A 248 -23.88 9.43 1.60
N CYS A 249 -25.01 10.11 1.82
CA CYS A 249 -25.73 10.03 3.10
C CYS A 249 -26.16 8.58 3.40
N THR A 250 -26.67 7.86 2.40
CA THR A 250 -27.09 6.46 2.55
C THR A 250 -25.92 5.58 2.95
N LYS A 251 -24.77 5.68 2.26
CA LYS A 251 -23.55 4.96 2.60
C LYS A 251 -23.05 5.29 4.00
N LEU A 252 -23.08 6.57 4.39
CA LEU A 252 -22.66 6.97 5.73
C LEU A 252 -23.57 6.36 6.81
N ILE A 253 -24.89 6.41 6.62
CA ILE A 253 -25.84 5.82 7.57
C ILE A 253 -25.62 4.30 7.64
N GLU A 254 -25.41 3.65 6.50
CA GLU A 254 -25.07 2.23 6.44
C GLU A 254 -23.78 1.92 7.25
N MET A 255 -22.70 2.67 7.03
CA MET A 255 -21.44 2.54 7.80
C MET A 255 -21.62 2.74 9.31
N LEU A 256 -22.63 3.54 9.71
CA LEU A 256 -22.95 3.79 11.11
C LEU A 256 -23.85 2.69 11.72
N LEU A 257 -24.69 2.03 10.92
CA LEU A 257 -25.58 0.95 11.37
C LEU A 257 -24.93 -0.43 11.38
N ILE A 258 -23.98 -0.72 10.47
CA ILE A 258 -23.38 -2.06 10.33
C ILE A 258 -22.48 -2.47 11.51
N GLU A 259 -21.99 -1.54 12.33
CA GLU A 259 -21.09 -1.82 13.47
C GLU A 259 -21.73 -1.59 14.86
N GLY A 260 -23.04 -1.76 14.94
CA GLY A 260 -23.83 -1.52 16.13
C GLY A 260 -23.62 -2.52 17.28
N SER A 261 -22.65 -2.25 18.15
CA SER A 261 -22.61 -2.83 19.49
C SER A 261 -23.68 -2.16 20.37
N GLY A 262 -24.91 -2.68 20.36
CA GLY A 262 -25.85 -2.68 21.49
C GLY A 262 -26.22 -1.34 22.15
N ASN A 263 -26.12 -0.20 21.45
CA ASN A 263 -26.51 1.10 21.98
C ASN A 263 -27.82 1.55 21.33
N GLY A 264 -28.87 1.78 22.13
CA GLY A 264 -30.26 2.05 21.68
C GLY A 264 -30.50 3.25 20.75
N ASN A 265 -29.45 3.98 20.36
CA ASN A 265 -29.54 5.05 19.36
C ASN A 265 -29.76 4.50 17.93
N GLU A 266 -29.40 3.24 17.65
CA GLU A 266 -29.66 2.59 16.35
C GLU A 266 -31.16 2.52 16.05
N THR A 267 -31.97 2.24 17.08
CA THR A 267 -33.42 2.08 16.98
C THR A 267 -34.12 3.40 16.57
N GLU A 268 -33.60 4.55 17.00
CA GLU A 268 -34.16 5.86 16.65
C GLU A 268 -33.94 6.23 15.17
N ILE A 269 -32.76 5.92 14.62
CA ILE A 269 -32.47 6.15 13.19
C ILE A 269 -33.36 5.26 12.32
N VAL A 270 -33.42 3.98 12.68
CA VAL A 270 -34.23 2.95 12.00
C VAL A 270 -35.71 3.33 11.95
N SER A 271 -36.20 4.04 12.97
CA SER A 271 -37.60 4.46 13.08
C SER A 271 -37.94 5.79 12.37
N SER A 272 -36.97 6.45 11.74
CA SER A 272 -37.17 7.77 11.12
C SER A 272 -37.97 7.69 9.81
N LEU A 273 -39.20 8.22 9.81
CA LEU A 273 -40.02 8.35 8.60
C LEU A 273 -39.37 9.25 7.53
N SER A 274 -38.65 10.30 7.94
CA SER A 274 -37.96 11.20 7.01
C SER A 274 -36.78 10.52 6.31
N LEU A 275 -36.09 9.58 6.99
CA LEU A 275 -35.08 8.72 6.37
C LEU A 275 -35.73 7.80 5.32
N LEU A 276 -36.83 7.15 5.68
CA LEU A 276 -37.54 6.24 4.77
C LEU A 276 -38.02 6.98 3.50
N VAL A 277 -38.55 8.19 3.64
CA VAL A 277 -38.94 9.05 2.51
C VAL A 277 -37.74 9.34 1.60
N GLY A 278 -36.58 9.67 2.20
CA GLY A 278 -35.34 9.89 1.45
C GLY A 278 -34.92 8.66 0.65
N LEU A 279 -34.94 7.48 1.28
CA LEU A 279 -34.55 6.21 0.66
C LEU A 279 -35.50 5.79 -0.45
N LEU A 280 -36.81 5.88 -0.23
CA LEU A 280 -37.80 5.56 -1.27
C LEU A 280 -37.68 6.50 -2.47
N ARG A 281 -37.38 7.79 -2.26
CA ARG A 281 -37.10 8.73 -3.35
C ARG A 281 -35.85 8.33 -4.13
N LEU A 282 -34.81 7.83 -3.46
CA LEU A 282 -33.57 7.34 -4.09
C LEU A 282 -33.82 6.05 -4.89
N VAL A 283 -34.53 5.09 -4.31
CA VAL A 283 -34.86 3.80 -4.95
C VAL A 283 -35.80 3.96 -6.14
N ARG A 284 -36.70 4.95 -6.10
CA ARG A 284 -37.62 5.23 -7.21
C ARG A 284 -36.91 5.85 -8.43
N ASP A 285 -35.72 6.43 -8.26
CA ASP A 285 -34.99 7.06 -9.36
C ASP A 285 -34.26 6.03 -10.24
N LYS A 286 -35.01 5.47 -11.19
CA LYS A 286 -34.50 4.49 -12.16
C LYS A 286 -33.38 5.00 -13.08
N LYS A 287 -33.12 6.31 -13.13
CA LYS A 287 -32.03 6.87 -13.93
C LYS A 287 -30.65 6.56 -13.34
N HIS A 288 -30.60 6.22 -12.06
CA HIS A 288 -29.35 6.00 -11.33
C HIS A 288 -29.35 4.60 -10.67
N PRO A 289 -29.04 3.53 -11.42
CA PRO A 289 -29.06 2.15 -10.90
C PRO A 289 -28.21 1.95 -9.64
N THR A 290 -27.05 2.59 -9.57
CA THR A 290 -26.18 2.57 -8.39
C THR A 290 -26.86 3.19 -7.18
N GLY A 291 -27.64 4.27 -7.37
CA GLY A 291 -28.43 4.89 -6.32
C GLY A 291 -29.54 3.99 -5.83
N VAL A 292 -30.25 3.32 -6.75
CA VAL A 292 -31.27 2.31 -6.41
C VAL A 292 -30.66 1.20 -5.56
N LEU A 293 -29.54 0.61 -5.99
CA LEU A 293 -28.86 -0.44 -5.25
C LEU A 293 -28.44 0.04 -3.84
N THR A 294 -27.82 1.22 -3.76
CA THR A 294 -27.38 1.79 -2.47
C THR A 294 -28.56 1.98 -1.51
N GLY A 295 -29.68 2.51 -2.00
CA GLY A 295 -30.90 2.69 -1.20
C GLY A 295 -31.52 1.37 -0.75
N LEU A 296 -31.56 0.36 -1.62
CA LEU A 296 -32.09 -0.97 -1.30
C LEU A 296 -31.24 -1.69 -0.25
N ILE A 297 -29.91 -1.56 -0.31
CA ILE A 297 -29.00 -2.14 0.69
C ILE A 297 -29.31 -1.58 2.08
N LEU A 298 -29.40 -0.24 2.21
CA LEU A 298 -29.71 0.36 3.50
C LEU A 298 -31.13 0.01 3.98
N LEU A 299 -32.13 0.00 3.10
CA LEU A 299 -33.49 -0.44 3.46
C LEU A 299 -33.48 -1.88 3.99
N LYS A 300 -32.75 -2.79 3.34
CA LYS A 300 -32.61 -4.17 3.81
C LYS A 300 -31.97 -4.20 5.20
N ALA A 301 -30.93 -3.42 5.45
CA ALA A 301 -30.27 -3.35 6.76
C ALA A 301 -31.23 -2.85 7.85
N ILE A 302 -32.00 -1.79 7.57
CA ILE A 302 -33.02 -1.23 8.47
C ILE A 302 -34.14 -2.24 8.77
N CYS A 303 -34.61 -2.99 7.76
CA CYS A 303 -35.64 -4.01 7.98
C CYS A 303 -35.10 -5.20 8.80
N SER A 304 -33.86 -5.62 8.54
CA SER A 304 -33.24 -6.75 9.23
C SER A 304 -33.00 -6.46 10.71
N SER A 305 -32.68 -5.22 11.08
CA SER A 305 -32.52 -4.81 12.48
C SER A 305 -33.85 -4.72 13.24
N HIS A 306 -34.97 -4.61 12.53
CA HIS A 306 -36.32 -4.57 13.13
C HIS A 306 -36.91 -5.97 13.35
N GLU A 307 -36.40 -7.01 12.68
CA GLU A 307 -36.82 -8.42 12.88
C GLU A 307 -36.12 -9.09 14.08
N SER A 308 -35.04 -8.49 14.60
CA SER A 308 -34.25 -9.00 15.73
C SER A 308 -34.66 -8.47 17.12
N VAL A 309 -35.75 -7.71 17.22
CA VAL A 309 -36.34 -7.17 18.46
C VAL A 309 -37.69 -7.85 18.72
#